data_AF-A0A536HM71-F1
#
_entry.id   AF-A0A536HM71-F1
#
_cell.length_a   1.000
_cell.length_b   1.000
_cell.length_c   1.000
_cell.angle_alpha   90.00
_cell.angle_beta   90.00
_cell.angle_gamma   90.00
#
_symmetry.space_group_name_H-M   'P 1'
#
loop_
_entity.id
_entity.type
_entity.pdbx_description
1 polymer ?
#
loop_
_entity_poly.entity_id
_entity_poly.type
_entity_poly.pdbx_seq_one_letter_code
_entity_poly.pdbx_strand_id
1 'polypeptide(L)'
;MGAAVVIAVTSVLGLSTLTTNAVPVASHNSSHGGSNGTSSLTLVLLSSTDGSPHWGQKITFTVSTTATTEPHVSLTCSQNGVVVYTNETGYYASYPWPWTQTMTLSSYAWTSGSASCTAVLYYFSGAKTVNASTLTFQVAA
;
A
#
# COMPACT_ATOMS: atom_id res chain seq x y z
N MET A 1 -66.68 19.60 -2.82
CA MET A 1 -66.10 20.36 -1.70
C MET A 1 -65.51 19.37 -0.70
N GLY A 2 -64.20 19.39 -0.51
CA GLY A 2 -63.51 18.79 0.64
C GLY A 2 -63.27 17.28 0.63
N ALA A 3 -62.08 16.86 0.19
CA ALA A 3 -61.46 15.63 0.70
C ALA A 3 -60.16 16.03 1.40
N ALA A 4 -60.07 15.71 2.69
CA ALA A 4 -58.94 16.02 3.56
C ALA A 4 -57.96 14.83 3.63
N VAL A 5 -56.68 15.15 3.41
CA VAL A 5 -55.43 14.70 4.06
C VAL A 5 -55.40 13.36 4.82
N VAL A 6 -54.43 12.49 4.47
CA VAL A 6 -53.50 11.89 5.46
C VAL A 6 -52.11 11.73 4.82
N ILE A 7 -51.11 12.37 5.43
CA ILE A 7 -49.68 12.23 5.12
C ILE A 7 -49.16 11.03 5.90
N ALA A 8 -48.60 10.03 5.22
CA ALA A 8 -47.81 8.98 5.85
C ALA A 8 -46.33 9.20 5.51
N VAL A 9 -45.59 9.82 6.42
CA VAL A 9 -44.12 9.86 6.38
C VAL A 9 -43.63 8.57 7.02
N THR A 10 -43.17 7.63 6.20
CA THR A 10 -42.59 6.38 6.70
C THR A 10 -41.12 6.60 7.02
N SER A 11 -40.83 6.93 8.28
CA SER A 11 -39.45 7.04 8.79
C SER A 11 -38.85 5.64 8.95
N VAL A 12 -37.92 5.26 8.08
CA VAL A 12 -37.16 4.01 8.22
C VAL A 12 -35.98 4.26 9.15
N LEU A 13 -36.14 3.96 10.44
CA LEU A 13 -35.03 3.83 11.39
C LEU A 13 -34.49 2.40 11.31
N GLY A 14 -33.56 2.17 10.38
CA GLY A 14 -32.80 0.92 10.27
C GLY A 14 -31.37 1.16 10.75
N LEU A 15 -31.07 0.73 11.99
CA LEU A 15 -29.76 0.82 12.61
C LEU A 15 -28.82 -0.22 11.98
N SER A 16 -27.97 0.20 11.06
CA SER A 16 -26.95 -0.67 10.45
C SER A 16 -25.84 -0.97 11.45
N THR A 17 -25.93 -2.11 12.15
CA THR A 17 -24.79 -2.64 12.91
C THR A 17 -23.76 -3.20 11.94
N LEU A 18 -22.79 -2.39 11.53
CA LEU A 18 -21.58 -2.91 10.89
C LEU A 18 -20.74 -3.61 11.96
N THR A 19 -20.94 -4.92 12.10
CA THR A 19 -19.95 -5.79 12.73
C THR A 19 -18.79 -5.94 11.75
N THR A 20 -17.78 -5.09 11.88
CA THR A 20 -16.50 -5.27 11.19
C THR A 20 -15.76 -6.42 11.84
N ASN A 21 -15.91 -7.61 11.26
CA ASN A 21 -15.01 -8.72 11.52
C ASN A 21 -13.62 -8.30 11.02
N ALA A 22 -12.73 -7.90 11.92
CA ALA A 22 -11.32 -7.77 11.64
C ALA A 22 -10.76 -9.17 11.35
N VAL A 23 -10.78 -9.57 10.08
CA VAL A 23 -10.00 -10.71 9.61
C VAL A 23 -8.54 -10.29 9.63
N PRO A 24 -7.66 -10.97 10.39
CA PRO A 24 -6.23 -10.71 10.29
C PRO A 24 -5.80 -11.08 8.87
N VAL A 25 -5.54 -10.08 8.05
CA VAL A 25 -4.98 -10.27 6.71
C VAL A 25 -3.52 -10.65 6.91
N ALA A 26 -3.26 -11.96 6.94
CA ALA A 26 -1.91 -12.48 6.84
C ALA A 26 -1.32 -11.98 5.51
N SER A 27 -0.24 -11.22 5.58
CA SER A 27 0.54 -10.81 4.42
C SER A 27 1.15 -12.06 3.78
N HIS A 28 0.51 -12.56 2.72
CA HIS A 28 1.09 -13.61 1.90
C HIS A 28 2.27 -13.05 1.11
N ASN A 29 3.48 -13.31 1.60
CA ASN A 29 4.73 -13.00 0.93
C ASN A 29 4.99 -14.01 -0.20
N SER A 30 4.31 -13.85 -1.33
CA SER A 30 4.57 -14.66 -2.53
C SER A 30 5.86 -14.20 -3.21
N SER A 31 6.98 -14.75 -2.76
CA SER A 31 8.29 -14.63 -3.40
C SER A 31 8.33 -15.50 -4.67
N HIS A 32 8.23 -14.90 -5.85
CA HIS A 32 8.50 -15.56 -7.13
C HIS A 32 9.39 -14.65 -7.98
N GLY A 33 10.70 -14.87 -7.94
CA GLY A 33 11.68 -14.17 -8.78
C GLY A 33 13.10 -14.58 -8.43
N GLY A 34 13.64 -15.56 -9.16
CA GLY A 34 14.97 -16.11 -8.93
C GLY A 34 16.07 -15.07 -9.20
N SER A 35 16.85 -14.78 -8.16
CA SER A 35 18.18 -14.17 -8.25
C SER A 35 19.13 -14.98 -7.36
N ASN A 36 20.37 -15.16 -7.81
CA ASN A 36 21.44 -15.91 -7.12
C ASN A 36 21.94 -15.21 -5.83
N GLY A 37 21.14 -14.34 -5.21
CA GLY A 37 21.47 -13.60 -4.00
C GLY A 37 20.27 -13.57 -3.03
N THR A 38 20.56 -13.62 -1.74
CA THR A 38 19.54 -13.46 -0.69
C THR A 38 19.05 -12.02 -0.69
N SER A 39 17.75 -11.82 -0.88
CA SER A 39 17.13 -10.50 -0.89
C SER A 39 15.89 -10.46 0.02
N SER A 40 15.74 -9.40 0.80
CA SER A 40 14.58 -9.16 1.65
C SER A 40 14.11 -7.71 1.53
N LEU A 41 12.80 -7.56 1.67
CA LEU A 41 12.09 -6.29 1.65
C LEU A 41 11.06 -6.34 2.78
N THR A 42 11.17 -5.42 3.74
CA THR A 42 10.22 -5.33 4.86
C THR A 42 9.64 -3.93 4.96
N LEU A 43 8.34 -3.86 5.25
CA LEU A 43 7.64 -2.60 5.48
C LEU A 43 7.96 -2.06 6.88
N VAL A 44 8.23 -0.76 6.96
CA VAL A 44 8.42 -0.03 8.22
C VAL A 44 7.42 1.10 8.28
N LEU A 45 6.62 1.12 9.35
CA LEU A 45 5.61 2.14 9.59
C LEU A 45 6.24 3.29 10.37
N LEU A 46 6.21 4.51 9.83
CA LEU A 46 6.84 5.68 10.46
C LEU A 46 5.85 6.49 11.31
N SER A 47 4.57 6.47 10.95
CA SER A 47 3.52 7.25 11.62
C SER A 47 2.28 6.42 11.99
N SER A 48 2.39 5.10 12.04
CA SER A 48 1.29 4.23 12.48
C SER A 48 1.11 4.28 14.00
N THR A 49 -0.14 4.22 14.45
CA THR A 49 -0.51 4.21 15.87
C THR A 49 -0.97 2.83 16.36
N ASP A 50 -1.26 1.91 15.45
CA ASP A 50 -1.89 0.61 15.73
C ASP A 50 -1.12 -0.57 15.14
N GLY A 51 0.05 -0.31 14.55
CA GLY A 51 0.87 -1.34 13.91
C GLY A 51 0.40 -1.72 12.50
N SER A 52 -0.57 -1.01 11.92
CA SER A 52 -1.02 -1.18 10.53
C SER A 52 -0.80 0.09 9.70
N PRO A 53 -0.57 -0.02 8.38
CA PRO A 53 -0.48 1.15 7.51
C PRO A 53 -1.87 1.72 7.21
N HIS A 54 -2.03 3.03 7.37
CA HIS A 54 -3.24 3.76 6.97
C HIS A 54 -2.99 4.75 5.84
N TRP A 55 -4.08 5.12 5.17
CA TRP A 55 -4.10 6.24 4.26
C TRP A 55 -3.56 7.51 4.91
N GLY A 56 -2.76 8.27 4.17
CA GLY A 56 -2.13 9.51 4.63
C GLY A 56 -0.95 9.32 5.57
N GLN A 57 -0.68 8.10 6.04
CA GLN A 57 0.49 7.83 6.88
C GLN A 57 1.77 7.67 6.06
N LYS A 58 2.91 7.81 6.75
CA LYS A 58 4.25 7.64 6.19
C LYS A 58 4.77 6.24 6.47
N ILE A 59 5.39 5.66 5.45
CA ILE A 59 6.10 4.39 5.51
C ILE A 59 7.50 4.52 4.92
N THR A 60 8.33 3.53 5.19
CA THR A 60 9.57 3.25 4.47
C THR A 60 9.76 1.75 4.37
N PHE A 61 10.85 1.32 3.74
CA PHE A 61 11.23 -0.08 3.63
C PHE A 61 12.62 -0.30 4.19
N THR A 62 12.82 -1.45 4.84
CA THR A 62 14.18 -1.97 5.05
C THR A 62 14.49 -2.94 3.92
N VAL A 63 15.62 -2.68 3.27
CA VAL A 63 16.10 -3.44 2.12
C VAL A 63 17.40 -4.14 2.51
N SER A 64 17.50 -5.43 2.20
CA SER A 64 18.74 -6.17 2.27
C SER A 64 18.88 -7.01 1.02
N THR A 65 20.03 -6.93 0.34
CA THR A 65 20.30 -7.78 -0.82
C THR A 65 21.80 -7.98 -1.01
N THR A 66 22.19 -9.16 -1.47
CA THR A 66 23.55 -9.45 -1.97
C THR A 66 23.63 -9.44 -3.49
N ALA A 67 22.50 -9.23 -4.20
CA ALA A 67 22.44 -9.31 -5.65
C ALA A 67 22.96 -8.04 -6.36
N THR A 68 22.98 -6.89 -5.68
CA THR A 68 23.39 -5.60 -6.24
C THR A 68 23.86 -4.64 -5.14
N THR A 69 24.64 -3.63 -5.53
CA THR A 69 24.97 -2.46 -4.70
C THR A 69 23.99 -1.30 -4.88
N GLU A 70 23.14 -1.36 -5.90
CA GLU A 70 22.17 -0.33 -6.27
C GLU A 70 20.76 -0.91 -6.34
N PRO A 71 20.16 -1.33 -5.21
CA PRO A 71 18.77 -1.77 -5.18
C PRO A 71 17.80 -0.60 -5.25
N HIS A 72 16.64 -0.86 -5.82
CA HIS A 72 15.53 0.07 -5.92
C HIS A 72 14.24 -0.58 -5.41
N VAL A 73 13.32 0.24 -4.93
CA VAL A 73 11.98 -0.21 -4.56
C VAL A 73 10.95 0.57 -5.35
N SER A 74 10.08 -0.15 -6.06
CA SER A 74 8.86 0.39 -6.64
C SER A 74 7.67 0.02 -5.77
N LEU A 75 6.87 0.99 -5.35
CA LEU A 75 5.61 0.79 -4.64
C LEU A 75 4.45 1.14 -5.56
N THR A 76 3.50 0.24 -5.71
CA THR A 76 2.25 0.49 -6.44
C THR A 76 1.07 0.13 -5.55
N CYS A 77 0.13 1.05 -5.38
CA CYS A 77 -1.11 0.82 -4.64
C CYS A 77 -2.32 0.97 -5.54
N SER A 78 -3.32 0.11 -5.31
CA SER A 78 -4.53 0.05 -6.11
C SER A 78 -5.80 -0.05 -5.26
N GLN A 79 -6.87 0.60 -5.73
CA GLN A 79 -8.23 0.49 -5.20
C GLN A 79 -9.12 -0.08 -6.30
N ASN A 80 -9.79 -1.19 -6.03
CA ASN A 80 -10.69 -1.83 -7.01
C ASN A 80 -10.05 -2.08 -8.39
N GLY A 81 -8.76 -2.41 -8.41
CA GLY A 81 -8.00 -2.66 -9.65
C GLY A 81 -7.49 -1.41 -10.37
N VAL A 82 -7.77 -0.20 -9.87
CA VAL A 82 -7.24 1.06 -10.41
C VAL A 82 -6.02 1.46 -9.60
N VAL A 83 -4.92 1.79 -10.28
CA VAL A 83 -3.71 2.31 -9.62
C VAL A 83 -3.98 3.72 -9.11
N VAL A 84 -3.83 3.91 -7.80
CA VAL A 84 -4.10 5.19 -7.14
C VAL A 84 -2.83 5.85 -6.60
N TYR A 85 -1.75 5.09 -6.42
CA TYR A 85 -0.46 5.61 -5.97
C TYR A 85 0.69 4.79 -6.53
N THR A 86 1.75 5.47 -6.97
CA THR A 86 3.02 4.87 -7.39
C THR A 86 4.17 5.69 -6.87
N ASN A 87 5.24 5.03 -6.44
CA ASN A 87 6.49 5.69 -6.09
C ASN A 87 7.67 4.75 -6.38
N GLU A 88 8.82 5.32 -6.71
CA GLU A 88 10.04 4.58 -7.04
C GLU A 88 11.25 5.32 -6.47
N THR A 89 12.12 4.59 -5.77
CA THR A 89 13.30 5.20 -5.13
C THR A 89 14.43 4.19 -4.94
N GLY A 90 15.66 4.69 -4.91
CA GLY A 90 16.86 3.91 -4.67
C GLY A 90 17.14 3.73 -3.18
N TYR A 91 17.56 2.52 -2.80
CA TYR A 91 17.95 2.14 -1.42
C TYR A 91 19.45 1.87 -1.34
N TYR A 92 20.26 2.86 -1.68
CA TYR A 92 21.73 2.78 -1.66
C TYR A 92 22.36 4.13 -1.30
N ALA A 93 23.62 4.09 -0.83
CA ALA A 93 24.28 5.25 -0.21
C ALA A 93 24.47 6.46 -1.15
N SER A 94 24.71 6.24 -2.44
CA SER A 94 24.92 7.29 -3.44
C SER A 94 23.63 7.81 -4.09
N TYR A 95 22.46 7.35 -3.64
CA TYR A 95 21.18 7.79 -4.21
C TYR A 95 20.93 9.28 -3.87
N PRO A 96 20.71 10.16 -4.87
CA PRO A 96 20.72 11.61 -4.66
C PRO A 96 19.48 12.17 -3.94
N TRP A 97 18.41 11.38 -3.79
CA TRP A 97 17.14 11.85 -3.22
C TRP A 97 16.64 10.99 -2.05
N PRO A 98 17.42 10.82 -0.97
CA PRO A 98 17.09 9.88 0.11
C PRO A 98 15.75 10.17 0.81
N TRP A 99 15.27 11.42 0.78
CA TRP A 99 13.97 11.79 1.36
C TRP A 99 12.79 11.10 0.65
N THR A 100 12.95 10.64 -0.59
CA THR A 100 11.90 9.91 -1.34
C THR A 100 11.69 8.49 -0.83
N GLN A 101 12.60 7.95 0.00
CA GLN A 101 12.42 6.68 0.70
C GLN A 101 11.33 6.75 1.78
N THR A 102 10.99 7.95 2.24
CA THR A 102 9.81 8.18 3.08
C THR A 102 8.60 8.40 2.18
N MET A 103 7.73 7.40 2.10
CA MET A 103 6.57 7.40 1.21
C MET A 103 5.30 7.72 2.00
N THR A 104 4.59 8.76 1.61
CA THR A 104 3.25 9.05 2.15
C THR A 104 2.21 8.27 1.36
N LEU A 105 1.39 7.47 2.04
CA LEU A 105 0.33 6.64 1.47
C LEU A 105 -0.90 7.47 1.09
N SER A 106 -0.69 8.44 0.19
CA SER A 106 -1.74 9.27 -0.39
C SER A 106 -1.26 9.86 -1.71
N SER A 107 -2.21 10.26 -2.56
CA SER A 107 -1.92 10.87 -3.85
C SER A 107 -3.09 11.76 -4.27
N TYR A 108 -2.92 12.53 -5.34
CA TYR A 108 -4.04 13.27 -5.92
C TYR A 108 -5.18 12.34 -6.41
N ALA A 109 -4.84 11.14 -6.90
CA ALA A 109 -5.80 10.12 -7.31
C ALA A 109 -6.28 9.22 -6.15
N TRP A 110 -5.64 9.31 -4.98
CA TRP A 110 -5.98 8.54 -3.78
C TRP A 110 -6.33 9.48 -2.63
N THR A 111 -7.57 9.95 -2.61
CA THR A 111 -8.04 10.92 -1.62
C THR A 111 -8.48 10.30 -0.30
N SER A 112 -8.83 9.01 -0.29
CA SER A 112 -9.20 8.25 0.92
C SER A 112 -9.38 6.76 0.60
N GLY A 113 -9.62 5.95 1.64
CA GLY A 113 -10.05 4.57 1.52
C GLY A 113 -8.90 3.56 1.49
N SER A 114 -9.26 2.29 1.70
CA SER A 114 -8.30 1.20 1.72
C SER A 114 -7.73 0.91 0.34
N ALA A 115 -6.48 0.45 0.27
CA ALA A 115 -5.81 0.08 -0.98
C ALA A 115 -4.92 -1.15 -0.79
N SER A 116 -4.78 -1.95 -1.84
CA SER A 116 -3.82 -3.04 -1.90
C SER A 116 -2.52 -2.53 -2.50
N CYS A 117 -1.42 -2.63 -1.75
CA CYS A 117 -0.11 -2.14 -2.15
C CYS A 117 0.87 -3.28 -2.38
N THR A 118 1.60 -3.21 -3.48
CA THR A 118 2.69 -4.14 -3.83
C THR A 118 3.98 -3.35 -3.97
N ALA A 119 4.95 -3.68 -3.13
CA ALA A 119 6.31 -3.19 -3.20
C ALA A 119 7.20 -4.26 -3.85
N VAL A 120 8.01 -3.85 -4.83
CA VAL A 120 8.96 -4.73 -5.52
C VAL A 120 10.34 -4.18 -5.31
N LEU A 121 11.22 -5.00 -4.75
CA LEU A 121 12.65 -4.78 -4.74
C LEU A 121 13.21 -5.24 -6.08
N TYR A 122 13.84 -4.34 -6.81
CA TYR A 122 14.42 -4.62 -8.11
C TYR A 122 15.79 -3.95 -8.27
N TYR A 123 16.50 -4.34 -9.32
CA TYR A 123 17.75 -3.72 -9.73
C TYR A 123 17.93 -3.81 -11.23
N PHE A 124 18.81 -2.98 -11.78
CA PHE A 124 19.15 -3.00 -13.19
C PHE A 124 20.34 -3.93 -13.45
N SER A 125 20.21 -4.82 -14.42
CA SER A 125 21.29 -5.66 -14.94
C SER A 125 21.44 -5.36 -16.43
N GLY A 126 22.32 -4.40 -16.74
CA GLY A 126 22.39 -3.80 -18.09
C GLY A 126 21.06 -3.11 -18.42
N ALA A 127 20.44 -3.48 -19.55
CA ALA A 127 19.15 -2.94 -19.98
C ALA A 127 17.93 -3.65 -19.35
N LYS A 128 18.13 -4.61 -18.45
CA LYS A 128 17.05 -5.41 -17.86
C LYS A 128 16.75 -4.97 -16.43
N THR A 129 15.47 -4.88 -16.11
CA THR A 129 14.98 -4.82 -14.72
C THR A 129 14.84 -6.23 -14.17
N VAL A 130 15.47 -6.50 -13.03
CA VAL A 130 15.42 -7.80 -12.34
C VAL A 130 14.72 -7.63 -11.00
N ASN A 131 13.61 -8.33 -10.80
CA ASN A 131 12.89 -8.35 -9.52
C ASN A 131 13.56 -9.35 -8.57
N ALA A 132 13.96 -8.87 -7.40
CA ALA A 132 14.65 -9.66 -6.38
C ALA A 132 13.74 -10.07 -5.23
N SER A 133 12.76 -9.24 -4.86
CA SER A 133 11.78 -9.56 -3.82
C SER A 133 10.47 -8.81 -4.04
N THR A 134 9.37 -9.32 -3.52
CA THR A 134 8.05 -8.69 -3.61
C THR A 134 7.33 -8.80 -2.29
N LEU A 135 6.79 -7.69 -1.82
CA LEU A 135 6.03 -7.56 -0.59
C LEU A 135 4.65 -6.98 -0.91
N THR A 136 3.59 -7.63 -0.47
CA THR A 136 2.22 -7.10 -0.60
C THR A 136 1.63 -6.85 0.78
N PHE A 137 0.96 -5.71 0.94
CA PHE A 137 0.29 -5.30 2.17
C PHE A 137 -0.99 -4.53 1.88
N GLN A 138 -1.90 -4.49 2.85
CA GLN A 138 -3.15 -3.74 2.76
C GLN A 138 -3.02 -2.45 3.55
N VAL A 139 -3.45 -1.35 2.95
CA VAL A 139 -3.56 -0.05 3.60
C VAL A 139 -5.00 0.15 4.04
N ALA A 140 -5.20 0.48 5.30
CA ALA A 140 -6.50 0.82 5.86
C ALA A 140 -6.89 2.27 5.50
N ALA A 141 -8.19 2.56 5.60
CA ALA A 141 -8.73 3.91 5.40
C ALA A 141 -8.32 4.87 6.52
#